data_AF-A0A920N1V7-F1
#
_entry.id   AF-A0A920N1V7-F1
#
_cell.length_a   1.000
_cell.length_b   1.000
_cell.length_c   1.000
_cell.angle_alpha   90.00
_cell.angle_beta   90.00
_cell.angle_gamma   90.00
#
_symmetry.space_group_name_H-M   'P 1'
#
loop_
_entity.id
_entity.type
_entity.pdbx_description
1 polymer ?
#
loop_
_entity_poly.entity_id
_entity_poly.type
_entity_poly.pdbx_seq_one_letter_code
_entity_poly.pdbx_strand_id
1 'polypeptide(L)'
;MSSDSARRWCTTPGGTRRPARPPRPRSSASTPPKTCGTTNWEPGLQIALFDAAAKAADCPLWQLLGQQVRDRCHISWWDIDLSAEDWISEAKLAGESGYTAFKTKGRPWWDLIENTRKLCASLPEHFEVDMDFNGFGIDTAHCTRLLKELEAFHHVVMYESPIPHHDVAGYTFLRQHTHVPISMHTQNHPEEPSLETAIREEMVDGFVVTGGATKIQQDALVCREFNKSFFLQVVGTKIAGAFALQLGAVLEHARWPSVNCFQLFERDCVSTPLEVSNGLCTVPDGPGLGIELDEEAIELFGCEPKEKPYPHPDLVIALRWPSGTTTYYAHCQQFWEDWQRGRLPFFPRGINLEHISNDGSADWADLRSRVLEGAVHSSEAPF
;
A
#
# COMPACT_ATOMS: atom_id res chain seq x y z
N MET A 1 -25.01 -41.72 -57.83
CA MET A 1 -25.33 -43.16 -57.83
C MET A 1 -24.56 -43.81 -56.70
N SER A 2 -25.28 -44.17 -55.64
CA SER A 2 -25.27 -45.51 -55.02
C SER A 2 -24.18 -45.63 -53.94
N SER A 3 -24.37 -46.15 -52.74
CA SER A 3 -25.48 -46.78 -51.98
C SER A 3 -24.80 -47.16 -50.65
N ASP A 4 -25.28 -46.77 -49.48
CA ASP A 4 -26.37 -47.41 -48.74
C ASP A 4 -25.96 -48.65 -47.90
N SER A 5 -26.51 -48.68 -46.69
CA SER A 5 -26.69 -49.79 -45.75
C SER A 5 -25.48 -50.37 -44.98
N ALA A 6 -25.53 -50.31 -43.65
CA ALA A 6 -25.96 -51.47 -42.84
C ALA A 6 -25.90 -51.20 -41.32
N ARG A 7 -27.03 -51.48 -40.69
CA ARG A 7 -27.35 -51.52 -39.26
C ARG A 7 -26.39 -52.43 -38.48
N ARG A 8 -26.15 -52.12 -37.19
CA ARG A 8 -26.24 -53.13 -36.12
C ARG A 8 -26.98 -52.58 -34.90
N TRP A 9 -27.96 -53.38 -34.51
CA TRP A 9 -28.83 -53.22 -33.36
C TRP A 9 -28.11 -53.74 -32.12
N CYS A 10 -28.25 -53.04 -30.99
CA CYS A 10 -28.27 -53.67 -29.67
C CYS A 10 -29.48 -53.11 -28.91
N THR A 11 -30.49 -53.95 -28.78
CA THR A 11 -31.65 -53.78 -27.91
C THR A 11 -31.30 -54.20 -26.50
N THR A 12 -31.61 -53.34 -25.53
CA THR A 12 -31.92 -53.76 -24.15
C THR A 12 -33.21 -53.05 -23.73
N PRO A 13 -34.22 -53.78 -23.22
CA PRO A 13 -35.53 -53.23 -22.90
C PRO A 13 -35.58 -52.74 -21.44
N GLY A 14 -36.22 -51.58 -21.21
CA GLY A 14 -36.59 -51.10 -19.89
C GLY A 14 -35.94 -49.77 -19.52
N GLY A 15 -36.74 -48.70 -19.49
CA GLY A 15 -36.30 -47.40 -18.98
C GLY A 15 -37.07 -46.25 -19.59
N THR A 16 -37.84 -45.56 -18.76
CA THR A 16 -38.67 -44.39 -19.02
C THR A 16 -37.96 -43.28 -19.82
N ARG A 17 -38.68 -42.71 -20.82
CA ARG A 17 -38.22 -41.54 -21.59
C ARG A 17 -38.16 -40.30 -20.69
N ARG A 18 -36.98 -39.71 -20.53
CA ARG A 18 -36.80 -38.30 -20.09
C ARG A 18 -36.56 -37.41 -21.32
N PRO A 19 -37.04 -36.16 -21.34
CA PRO A 19 -36.78 -35.25 -22.46
C PRO A 19 -35.29 -34.90 -22.57
N ALA A 20 -34.82 -34.78 -23.81
CA ALA A 20 -33.43 -34.49 -24.15
C ALA A 20 -32.99 -33.12 -23.62
N ARG A 21 -31.87 -33.07 -22.89
CA ARG A 21 -31.16 -31.82 -22.61
C ARG A 21 -30.56 -31.26 -23.92
N PRO A 22 -30.58 -29.94 -24.14
CA PRO A 22 -29.88 -29.35 -25.28
C PRO A 22 -28.37 -29.61 -25.18
N PRO A 23 -27.64 -29.69 -26.31
CA PRO A 23 -26.22 -30.00 -26.31
C PRO A 23 -25.45 -28.87 -25.61
N ARG A 24 -24.60 -29.22 -24.63
CA ARG A 24 -23.62 -28.29 -24.08
C ARG A 24 -22.62 -27.92 -25.18
N PRO A 25 -22.24 -26.64 -25.31
CA PRO A 25 -21.15 -26.28 -26.20
C PRO A 25 -19.88 -27.02 -25.76
N ARG A 26 -19.17 -27.61 -26.73
CA ARG A 26 -17.87 -28.25 -26.51
C ARG A 26 -16.91 -27.15 -26.04
N SER A 27 -16.53 -27.19 -24.77
CA SER A 27 -15.41 -26.38 -24.27
C SER A 27 -14.15 -26.87 -24.99
N SER A 28 -13.56 -25.99 -25.77
CA SER A 28 -12.17 -26.12 -26.22
C SER A 28 -11.29 -26.43 -25.01
N ALA A 29 -10.41 -27.41 -25.17
CA ALA A 29 -9.45 -27.79 -24.15
C ALA A 29 -8.66 -26.56 -23.66
N SER A 30 -8.84 -26.22 -22.38
CA SER A 30 -7.94 -25.33 -21.66
C SER A 30 -7.56 -26.01 -20.34
N THR A 31 -6.28 -26.35 -20.28
CA THR A 31 -5.38 -26.58 -19.15
C THR A 31 -5.94 -27.26 -17.88
N PRO A 32 -5.34 -28.39 -17.43
CA PRO A 32 -5.79 -29.07 -16.22
C PRO A 32 -5.73 -28.15 -14.98
N PRO A 33 -6.58 -28.37 -13.96
CA PRO A 33 -6.55 -27.57 -12.75
C PRO A 33 -5.17 -27.64 -12.12
N LYS A 34 -4.57 -26.48 -11.90
CA LYS A 34 -3.27 -26.35 -11.24
C LYS A 34 -3.35 -27.06 -9.88
N THR A 35 -2.47 -28.03 -9.71
CA THR A 35 -2.23 -28.78 -8.48
C THR A 35 -1.97 -27.84 -7.29
N CYS A 36 -2.41 -28.28 -6.11
CA CYS A 36 -2.29 -27.66 -4.79
C CYS A 36 -0.83 -27.37 -4.36
N GLY A 37 -0.15 -26.42 -5.02
CA GLY A 37 1.26 -26.15 -4.75
C GLY A 37 1.90 -24.92 -5.41
N THR A 38 1.14 -24.02 -6.05
CA THR A 38 1.68 -22.74 -6.56
C THR A 38 1.13 -21.57 -5.76
N THR A 39 2.01 -20.86 -5.04
CA THR A 39 1.74 -19.82 -4.03
C THR A 39 1.50 -18.41 -4.58
N ASN A 40 0.86 -18.27 -5.74
CA ASN A 40 0.44 -16.97 -6.27
C ASN A 40 -1.09 -16.91 -6.38
N TRP A 41 -1.78 -17.04 -5.24
CA TRP A 41 -3.18 -16.67 -5.14
C TRP A 41 -3.28 -15.16 -4.94
N GLU A 42 -4.35 -14.55 -5.48
CA GLU A 42 -4.70 -13.16 -5.13
C GLU A 42 -4.78 -13.03 -3.59
N PRO A 43 -4.18 -11.97 -2.99
CA PRO A 43 -4.05 -11.85 -1.53
C PRO A 43 -5.39 -12.04 -0.79
N GLY A 44 -6.49 -11.50 -1.33
CA GLY A 44 -7.82 -11.63 -0.71
C GLY A 44 -8.33 -13.07 -0.65
N LEU A 45 -8.08 -13.88 -1.70
CA LEU A 45 -8.45 -15.29 -1.70
C LEU A 45 -7.62 -16.08 -0.68
N GLN A 46 -6.34 -15.75 -0.56
CA GLN A 46 -5.48 -16.40 0.44
C GLN A 46 -5.98 -16.11 1.86
N ILE A 47 -6.33 -14.86 2.18
CA ILE A 47 -6.90 -14.48 3.47
C ILE A 47 -8.16 -15.31 3.77
N ALA A 48 -9.09 -15.39 2.82
CA ALA A 48 -10.33 -16.14 2.97
C ALA A 48 -10.10 -17.65 3.21
N LEU A 49 -9.10 -18.25 2.54
CA LEU A 49 -8.75 -19.66 2.73
C LEU A 49 -8.17 -19.92 4.12
N PHE A 50 -7.30 -19.05 4.63
CA PHE A 50 -6.79 -19.17 5.99
C PHE A 50 -7.89 -18.95 7.04
N ASP A 51 -8.76 -17.96 6.82
CA ASP A 51 -9.93 -17.71 7.68
C ASP A 51 -10.83 -18.95 7.77
N ALA A 52 -11.19 -19.53 6.63
CA ALA A 52 -12.01 -20.74 6.58
C ALA A 52 -11.34 -21.94 7.25
N ALA A 53 -10.02 -22.12 7.07
CA ALA A 53 -9.27 -23.20 7.71
C ALA A 53 -9.24 -23.07 9.24
N ALA A 54 -9.00 -21.87 9.75
CA ALA A 54 -8.99 -21.59 11.19
C ALA A 54 -10.39 -21.68 11.82
N LYS A 55 -11.44 -21.21 11.13
CA LYS A 55 -12.84 -21.42 11.53
C LYS A 55 -13.21 -22.90 11.59
N ALA A 56 -12.80 -23.70 10.61
CA ALA A 56 -13.04 -25.14 10.60
C ALA A 56 -12.31 -25.88 11.72
N ALA A 57 -11.18 -25.34 12.19
CA ALA A 57 -10.41 -25.85 13.31
C ALA A 57 -10.82 -25.26 14.68
N ASP A 58 -11.84 -24.37 14.70
CA ASP A 58 -12.32 -23.67 15.90
C ASP A 58 -11.20 -22.97 16.68
N CYS A 59 -10.30 -22.29 15.96
CA CYS A 59 -9.16 -21.59 16.54
C CYS A 59 -8.90 -20.26 15.83
N PRO A 60 -8.28 -19.28 16.52
CA PRO A 60 -7.81 -18.07 15.85
C PRO A 60 -6.69 -18.38 14.86
N LEU A 61 -6.64 -17.61 13.78
CA LEU A 61 -5.76 -17.84 12.63
C LEU A 61 -4.28 -17.91 13.02
N TRP A 62 -3.84 -17.12 14.00
CA TRP A 62 -2.46 -17.16 14.48
C TRP A 62 -2.01 -18.56 14.93
N GLN A 63 -2.92 -19.42 15.44
CA GLN A 63 -2.57 -20.80 15.83
C GLN A 63 -2.16 -21.67 14.65
N LEU A 64 -2.70 -21.39 13.46
CA LEU A 64 -2.29 -22.07 12.23
C LEU A 64 -0.97 -21.52 11.68
N LEU A 65 -0.64 -20.28 12.00
CA LEU A 65 0.57 -19.60 11.51
C LEU A 65 1.80 -19.86 12.37
N GLY A 66 1.63 -20.08 13.68
CA GLY A 66 2.75 -20.32 14.58
C GLY A 66 2.41 -20.13 16.07
N GLN A 67 3.46 -20.01 16.88
CA GLN A 67 3.32 -19.71 18.30
C GLN A 67 3.04 -18.22 18.49
N GLN A 68 2.05 -17.88 19.31
CA GLN A 68 1.80 -16.49 19.69
C GLN A 68 2.95 -15.96 20.53
N VAL A 69 3.54 -14.85 20.09
CA VAL A 69 4.63 -14.13 20.77
C VAL A 69 4.18 -12.77 21.30
N ARG A 70 2.99 -12.31 20.90
CA ARG A 70 2.32 -11.11 21.42
C ARG A 70 0.80 -11.19 21.24
N ASP A 71 0.08 -10.55 22.15
CA ASP A 71 -1.38 -10.39 22.15
C ASP A 71 -1.83 -9.04 21.57
N ARG A 72 -0.91 -8.08 21.45
CA ARG A 72 -1.13 -6.77 20.84
C ARG A 72 -0.01 -6.44 19.86
N CYS A 73 -0.34 -5.85 18.72
CA CYS A 73 0.61 -5.55 17.64
C CYS A 73 0.79 -4.04 17.47
N HIS A 74 2.02 -3.62 17.14
CA HIS A 74 2.34 -2.22 16.82
C HIS A 74 1.60 -1.79 15.56
N ILE A 75 1.05 -0.58 15.56
CA ILE A 75 0.27 -0.02 14.45
C ILE A 75 0.56 1.47 14.29
N SER A 76 0.72 1.90 13.04
CA SER A 76 0.91 3.31 12.66
C SER A 76 -0.36 3.86 12.05
N TRP A 77 -0.65 5.13 12.31
CA TRP A 77 -1.64 5.89 11.55
C TRP A 77 -1.04 6.23 10.19
N TRP A 78 -1.60 5.70 9.13
CA TRP A 78 -1.10 5.96 7.78
C TRP A 78 -1.89 7.09 7.13
N ASP A 79 -1.16 8.02 6.53
CA ASP A 79 -1.72 9.04 5.66
C ASP A 79 -1.11 9.02 4.26
N ILE A 80 -1.90 9.57 3.35
CA ILE A 80 -1.43 9.88 2.00
C ILE A 80 -0.59 11.16 2.02
N ASP A 81 -0.09 11.50 0.86
CA ASP A 81 0.52 12.79 0.58
C ASP A 81 -0.52 13.92 0.70
N LEU A 82 -0.32 14.82 1.67
CA LEU A 82 -1.26 15.85 2.08
C LEU A 82 -0.56 17.19 2.37
N SER A 83 -1.34 18.25 2.52
CA SER A 83 -0.88 19.55 3.02
C SER A 83 -0.40 19.45 4.48
N ALA A 84 0.33 20.47 4.95
CA ALA A 84 0.72 20.52 6.37
C ALA A 84 -0.48 20.60 7.31
N GLU A 85 -1.50 21.36 6.91
CA GLU A 85 -2.71 21.57 7.68
C GLU A 85 -3.51 20.27 7.82
N ASP A 86 -3.60 19.48 6.75
CA ASP A 86 -4.26 18.17 6.77
C ASP A 86 -3.45 17.14 7.57
N TRP A 87 -2.11 17.10 7.46
CA TRP A 87 -1.27 16.25 8.31
C TRP A 87 -1.47 16.53 9.80
N ILE A 88 -1.58 17.81 10.19
CA ILE A 88 -1.81 18.19 11.58
C ILE A 88 -3.21 17.71 12.03
N SER A 89 -4.21 17.83 11.16
CA SER A 89 -5.57 17.36 11.44
C SER A 89 -5.60 15.84 11.66
N GLU A 90 -5.00 15.07 10.74
CA GLU A 90 -4.93 13.61 10.82
C GLU A 90 -4.10 13.14 12.01
N ALA A 91 -2.95 13.76 12.28
CA ALA A 91 -2.13 13.43 13.45
C ALA A 91 -2.86 13.67 14.77
N LYS A 92 -3.71 14.70 14.84
CA LYS A 92 -4.58 14.93 16.00
C LYS A 92 -5.61 13.82 16.16
N LEU A 93 -6.29 13.44 15.07
CA LEU A 93 -7.26 12.32 15.07
C LEU A 93 -6.59 10.99 15.44
N ALA A 94 -5.36 10.77 14.98
CA ALA A 94 -4.56 9.61 15.32
C ALA A 94 -4.30 9.53 16.83
N GLY A 95 -3.88 10.63 17.45
CA GLY A 95 -3.68 10.71 18.90
C GLY A 95 -4.97 10.48 19.70
N GLU A 96 -6.08 11.08 19.27
CA GLU A 96 -7.42 10.86 19.87
C GLU A 96 -7.87 9.39 19.74
N SER A 97 -7.41 8.70 18.69
CA SER A 97 -7.69 7.28 18.41
C SER A 97 -6.68 6.31 19.05
N GLY A 98 -5.78 6.81 19.91
CA GLY A 98 -4.85 5.98 20.69
C GLY A 98 -3.58 5.55 19.97
N TYR A 99 -3.30 6.10 18.77
CA TYR A 99 -2.04 5.88 18.06
C TYR A 99 -0.92 6.69 18.69
N THR A 100 0.32 6.24 18.47
CA THR A 100 1.54 6.95 18.90
C THR A 100 2.58 7.08 17.77
N ALA A 101 2.27 6.54 16.59
CA ALA A 101 3.10 6.56 15.42
C ALA A 101 2.27 6.96 14.19
N PHE A 102 2.88 7.71 13.30
CA PHE A 102 2.23 8.30 12.14
C PHE A 102 3.13 8.21 10.91
N LYS A 103 2.66 7.47 9.90
CA LYS A 103 3.35 7.27 8.65
C LYS A 103 2.85 8.25 7.61
N THR A 104 3.75 9.09 7.12
CA THR A 104 3.49 10.14 6.14
C THR A 104 4.40 10.04 4.91
N LYS A 105 4.29 10.99 3.98
CA LYS A 105 4.97 11.00 2.68
C LYS A 105 5.96 12.15 2.54
N GLY A 106 7.22 11.81 2.26
CA GLY A 106 8.24 12.78 1.87
C GLY A 106 8.08 13.15 0.40
N ARG A 107 7.34 14.22 0.09
CA ARG A 107 7.02 14.61 -1.29
C ARG A 107 7.63 15.93 -1.73
N PRO A 108 8.14 16.01 -2.97
CA PRO A 108 8.88 17.17 -3.42
C PRO A 108 8.01 18.28 -4.01
N TRP A 109 6.70 18.08 -4.11
CA TRP A 109 5.72 19.09 -4.52
C TRP A 109 5.09 19.84 -3.33
N TRP A 110 5.57 19.56 -2.12
CA TRP A 110 5.37 20.38 -0.93
C TRP A 110 6.71 20.89 -0.42
N ASP A 111 6.72 22.03 0.28
CA ASP A 111 7.87 22.40 1.11
C ASP A 111 7.98 21.42 2.28
N LEU A 112 8.66 20.30 2.04
CA LEU A 112 8.70 19.18 2.97
C LEU A 112 9.25 19.57 4.34
N ILE A 113 10.29 20.41 4.40
CA ILE A 113 10.89 20.81 5.67
C ILE A 113 9.95 21.74 6.44
N GLU A 114 9.33 22.71 5.76
CA GLU A 114 8.36 23.60 6.40
C GLU A 114 7.14 22.83 6.91
N ASN A 115 6.61 21.92 6.11
CA ASN A 115 5.49 21.06 6.50
C ASN A 115 5.87 20.15 7.67
N THR A 116 7.06 19.54 7.65
CA THR A 116 7.56 18.70 8.75
C THR A 116 7.72 19.51 10.02
N ARG A 117 8.26 20.73 9.92
CA ARG A 117 8.40 21.65 11.06
C ARG A 117 7.06 22.00 11.68
N LYS A 118 6.03 22.31 10.86
CA LYS A 118 4.67 22.58 11.32
C LYS A 118 4.04 21.36 12.00
N LEU A 119 4.15 20.18 11.37
CA LEU A 119 3.66 18.93 11.92
C LEU A 119 4.30 18.61 13.27
N CYS A 120 5.64 18.58 13.32
CA CYS A 120 6.39 18.30 14.54
C CYS A 120 6.05 19.27 15.68
N ALA A 121 5.88 20.56 15.39
CA ALA A 121 5.49 21.54 16.41
C ALA A 121 4.07 21.33 16.98
N SER A 122 3.22 20.55 16.30
CA SER A 122 1.85 20.24 16.73
C SER A 122 1.73 18.93 17.52
N LEU A 123 2.76 18.08 17.46
CA LEU A 123 2.74 16.74 18.01
C LEU A 123 3.14 16.71 19.50
N PRO A 124 2.57 15.78 20.30
CA PRO A 124 3.11 15.46 21.61
C PRO A 124 4.52 14.83 21.52
N GLU A 125 5.39 15.07 22.50
CA GLU A 125 6.80 14.60 22.54
C GLU A 125 6.98 13.09 22.25
N HIS A 126 6.03 12.26 22.65
CA HIS A 126 6.12 10.79 22.51
C HIS A 126 5.67 10.28 21.14
N PHE A 127 5.19 11.16 20.26
CA PHE A 127 4.62 10.77 18.98
C PHE A 127 5.71 10.64 17.93
N GLU A 128 5.70 9.54 17.18
CA GLU A 128 6.72 9.22 16.20
C GLU A 128 6.19 9.41 14.76
N VAL A 129 7.05 9.85 13.85
CA VAL A 129 6.74 10.09 12.44
C VAL A 129 7.69 9.28 11.56
N ASP A 130 7.10 8.38 10.77
CA ASP A 130 7.77 7.64 9.71
C ASP A 130 7.52 8.33 8.37
N MET A 131 8.55 8.56 7.56
CA MET A 131 8.43 9.29 6.30
C MET A 131 8.81 8.43 5.09
N ASP A 132 7.84 8.14 4.22
CA ASP A 132 8.05 7.38 2.99
C ASP A 132 8.22 8.28 1.77
N PHE A 133 9.39 8.22 1.14
CA PHE A 133 9.77 9.01 -0.03
C PHE A 133 9.45 8.32 -1.35
N ASN A 134 9.13 7.03 -1.36
CA ASN A 134 8.88 6.26 -2.58
C ASN A 134 9.92 6.47 -3.71
N GLY A 135 11.19 6.69 -3.34
CA GLY A 135 12.32 6.87 -4.24
C GLY A 135 12.49 8.28 -4.82
N PHE A 136 11.73 9.29 -4.36
CA PHE A 136 11.83 10.66 -4.88
C PHE A 136 13.13 11.38 -4.52
N GLY A 137 13.99 10.78 -3.69
CA GLY A 137 15.34 11.27 -3.43
C GLY A 137 16.22 11.36 -4.66
N ILE A 138 16.01 10.52 -5.70
CA ILE A 138 16.68 10.36 -7.03
C ILE A 138 18.20 10.61 -7.16
N ASP A 139 18.74 11.65 -6.54
CA ASP A 139 20.15 12.00 -6.38
C ASP A 139 20.57 11.85 -4.91
N THR A 140 21.42 10.86 -4.65
CA THR A 140 21.89 10.50 -3.30
C THR A 140 22.56 11.68 -2.57
N ALA A 141 23.32 12.54 -3.27
CA ALA A 141 24.03 13.66 -2.64
C ALA A 141 23.07 14.76 -2.14
N HIS A 142 22.08 15.15 -2.94
CA HIS A 142 21.04 16.09 -2.54
C HIS A 142 20.11 15.46 -1.49
N CYS A 143 19.76 14.19 -1.65
CA CYS A 143 18.95 13.45 -0.67
C CYS A 143 19.63 13.42 0.70
N THR A 144 20.94 13.19 0.77
CA THR A 144 21.69 13.23 2.04
C THR A 144 21.51 14.56 2.79
N ARG A 145 21.54 15.70 2.09
CA ARG A 145 21.33 17.01 2.71
C ARG A 145 19.91 17.17 3.23
N LEU A 146 18.91 16.75 2.45
CA LEU A 146 17.51 16.79 2.85
C LEU A 146 17.26 15.94 4.10
N LEU A 147 17.76 14.69 4.11
CA LEU A 147 17.62 13.80 5.26
C LEU A 147 18.33 14.36 6.50
N LYS A 148 19.49 15.01 6.35
CA LYS A 148 20.16 15.68 7.47
C LYS A 148 19.36 16.83 8.07
N GLU A 149 18.63 17.57 7.25
CA GLU A 149 17.73 18.63 7.76
C GLU A 149 16.51 18.04 8.47
N LEU A 150 15.95 16.95 7.95
CA LEU A 150 14.84 16.24 8.58
C LEU A 150 15.24 15.57 9.90
N GLU A 151 16.47 15.06 10.01
CA GLU A 151 17.03 14.43 11.21
C GLU A 151 17.06 15.39 12.42
N ALA A 152 17.01 16.70 12.19
CA ALA A 152 16.91 17.69 13.26
C ALA A 152 15.54 17.70 13.98
N PHE A 153 14.50 17.10 13.38
CA PHE A 153 13.19 16.96 14.00
C PHE A 153 13.10 15.66 14.77
N HIS A 154 13.07 15.73 16.11
CA HIS A 154 13.12 14.55 16.97
C HIS A 154 11.95 13.55 16.76
N HIS A 155 10.79 14.01 16.29
CA HIS A 155 9.67 13.13 15.95
C HIS A 155 9.95 12.26 14.73
N VAL A 156 10.86 12.64 13.84
CA VAL A 156 11.14 11.89 12.61
C VAL A 156 12.06 10.72 12.93
N VAL A 157 11.50 9.51 12.93
CA VAL A 157 12.20 8.28 13.40
C VAL A 157 12.48 7.25 12.31
N MET A 158 12.01 7.48 11.07
CA MET A 158 12.24 6.56 9.97
C MET A 158 12.22 7.26 8.61
N TYR A 159 13.14 6.86 7.73
CA TYR A 159 13.05 7.14 6.29
C TYR A 159 12.78 5.85 5.53
N GLU A 160 11.60 5.76 4.93
CA GLU A 160 11.25 4.67 4.03
C GLU A 160 11.52 5.07 2.58
N SER A 161 12.20 4.18 1.87
CA SER A 161 12.50 4.30 0.44
C SER A 161 13.03 5.69 0.02
N PRO A 162 14.08 6.25 0.68
CA PRO A 162 14.54 7.62 0.41
C PRO A 162 14.93 7.83 -1.06
N ILE A 163 15.56 6.83 -1.68
CA ILE A 163 16.03 6.83 -3.08
C ILE A 163 15.53 5.57 -3.80
N PRO A 164 15.65 5.48 -5.14
CA PRO A 164 15.25 4.29 -5.88
C PRO A 164 15.97 3.02 -5.38
N HIS A 165 15.23 1.93 -5.20
CA HIS A 165 15.74 0.70 -4.54
C HIS A 165 16.97 0.09 -5.22
N HIS A 166 17.13 0.28 -6.53
CA HIS A 166 18.25 -0.28 -7.29
C HIS A 166 19.59 0.42 -7.00
N ASP A 167 19.61 1.60 -6.37
CA ASP A 167 20.84 2.30 -5.98
C ASP A 167 21.42 1.72 -4.68
N VAL A 168 22.01 0.52 -4.80
CA VAL A 168 22.62 -0.21 -3.68
C VAL A 168 23.68 0.64 -2.96
N ALA A 169 24.58 1.26 -3.72
CA ALA A 169 25.66 2.08 -3.15
C ALA A 169 25.11 3.34 -2.47
N GLY A 170 24.07 3.95 -3.05
CA GLY A 170 23.38 5.10 -2.48
C GLY A 170 22.74 4.80 -1.12
N TYR A 171 22.09 3.65 -0.97
CA TYR A 171 21.51 3.23 0.31
C TYR A 171 22.59 3.05 1.39
N THR A 172 23.65 2.30 1.09
CA THR A 172 24.78 2.12 2.01
C THR A 172 25.40 3.46 2.40
N PHE A 173 25.54 4.39 1.44
CA PHE A 173 26.02 5.73 1.68
C PHE A 173 25.08 6.51 2.61
N LEU A 174 23.77 6.58 2.32
CA LEU A 174 22.81 7.32 3.14
C LEU A 174 22.76 6.80 4.57
N ARG A 175 22.74 5.48 4.75
CA ARG A 175 22.70 4.84 6.08
C ARG A 175 23.91 5.20 6.93
N GLN A 176 25.09 5.39 6.33
CA GLN A 176 26.29 5.85 7.02
C GLN A 176 26.27 7.35 7.39
N HIS A 177 25.33 8.11 6.81
CA HIS A 177 25.27 9.57 6.93
C HIS A 177 24.02 10.08 7.66
N THR A 178 23.18 9.22 8.25
CA THR A 178 22.09 9.65 9.14
C THR A 178 21.98 8.73 10.36
N HIS A 179 21.49 9.28 11.48
CA HIS A 179 21.15 8.49 12.66
C HIS A 179 19.69 8.01 12.64
N VAL A 180 18.87 8.51 11.71
CA VAL A 180 17.50 8.04 11.51
C VAL A 180 17.53 6.74 10.71
N PRO A 181 16.93 5.65 11.22
CA PRO A 181 16.84 4.38 10.49
C PRO A 181 16.32 4.53 9.07
N ILE A 182 16.89 3.73 8.15
CA ILE A 182 16.41 3.62 6.78
C ILE A 182 15.73 2.27 6.56
N SER A 183 14.60 2.30 5.88
CA SER A 183 13.89 1.10 5.45
C SER A 183 13.58 1.10 3.96
N MET A 184 13.33 -0.08 3.41
CA MET A 184 12.81 -0.27 2.06
C MET A 184 11.91 -1.50 2.00
N HIS A 185 11.11 -1.62 0.95
CA HIS A 185 10.33 -2.84 0.73
C HIS A 185 11.24 -4.05 0.49
N THR A 186 10.80 -5.22 0.96
CA THR A 186 11.31 -6.49 0.45
C THR A 186 11.08 -6.58 -1.05
N GLN A 187 11.95 -7.31 -1.77
CA GLN A 187 11.87 -7.45 -3.22
C GLN A 187 10.44 -7.82 -3.68
N ASN A 188 9.83 -6.92 -4.44
CA ASN A 188 8.53 -7.08 -5.08
C ASN A 188 8.69 -7.16 -6.61
N HIS A 189 9.72 -6.51 -7.15
CA HIS A 189 10.04 -6.52 -8.56
C HIS A 189 11.43 -7.12 -8.85
N PRO A 190 11.63 -7.81 -9.99
CA PRO A 190 12.91 -8.45 -10.31
C PRO A 190 14.12 -7.49 -10.38
N GLU A 191 13.88 -6.22 -10.70
CA GLU A 191 14.88 -5.16 -10.76
C GLU A 191 15.29 -4.60 -9.38
N GLU A 192 14.48 -4.84 -8.35
CA GLU A 192 14.81 -4.44 -6.98
C GLU A 192 15.85 -5.42 -6.39
N PRO A 193 16.73 -4.95 -5.51
CA PRO A 193 17.69 -5.83 -4.85
C PRO A 193 16.98 -6.90 -4.02
N SER A 194 17.53 -8.11 -4.05
CA SER A 194 17.09 -9.19 -3.16
C SER A 194 17.35 -8.84 -1.68
N LEU A 195 16.65 -9.53 -0.77
CA LEU A 195 16.92 -9.40 0.68
C LEU A 195 18.38 -9.75 1.00
N GLU A 196 18.96 -10.75 0.33
CA GLU A 196 20.36 -11.12 0.52
C GLU A 196 21.29 -9.95 0.19
N THR A 197 21.09 -9.31 -0.96
CA THR A 197 21.86 -8.13 -1.37
C THR A 197 21.69 -7.00 -0.36
N ALA A 198 20.45 -6.69 0.01
CA ALA A 198 20.16 -5.58 0.92
C ALA A 198 20.80 -5.75 2.31
N ILE A 199 20.83 -6.99 2.82
CA ILE A 199 21.44 -7.32 4.11
C ILE A 199 22.97 -7.30 3.99
N ARG A 200 23.53 -7.96 2.97
CA ARG A 200 24.99 -8.11 2.82
C ARG A 200 25.69 -6.77 2.58
N GLU A 201 25.08 -5.89 1.79
CA GLU A 201 25.62 -4.56 1.49
C GLU A 201 25.22 -3.51 2.55
N GLU A 202 24.55 -3.95 3.64
CA GLU A 202 24.11 -3.10 4.74
C GLU A 202 23.27 -1.90 4.30
N MET A 203 22.36 -2.09 3.34
CA MET A 203 21.58 -1.02 2.72
C MET A 203 20.60 -0.35 3.69
N VAL A 204 19.99 -1.13 4.58
CA VAL A 204 18.86 -0.69 5.43
C VAL A 204 18.94 -1.23 6.86
N ASP A 205 18.29 -0.54 7.79
CA ASP A 205 18.16 -0.95 9.19
C ASP A 205 17.03 -1.95 9.40
N GLY A 206 16.05 -1.97 8.49
CA GLY A 206 14.98 -2.95 8.45
C GLY A 206 14.16 -2.84 7.18
N PHE A 207 13.08 -3.61 7.12
CA PHE A 207 12.32 -3.79 5.89
C PHE A 207 10.86 -3.38 6.06
N VAL A 208 10.18 -3.22 4.93
CA VAL A 208 8.73 -3.28 4.86
C VAL A 208 8.37 -4.59 4.19
N VAL A 209 7.79 -5.49 4.98
CA VAL A 209 7.40 -6.84 4.56
C VAL A 209 5.93 -6.82 4.16
N THR A 210 5.65 -7.24 2.93
CA THR A 210 4.31 -7.22 2.35
C THR A 210 4.07 -8.43 1.44
N GLY A 211 2.81 -8.62 1.02
CA GLY A 211 2.37 -9.69 0.14
C GLY A 211 1.39 -10.66 0.81
N GLY A 212 1.34 -11.89 0.30
CA GLY A 212 0.55 -12.96 0.89
C GLY A 212 1.24 -13.61 2.09
N ALA A 213 0.49 -14.42 2.86
CA ALA A 213 0.96 -15.12 4.07
C ALA A 213 2.31 -15.84 3.85
N THR A 214 2.43 -16.56 2.72
CA THR A 214 3.63 -17.31 2.39
C THR A 214 4.84 -16.41 2.17
N LYS A 215 4.70 -15.35 1.37
CA LYS A 215 5.80 -14.40 1.10
C LYS A 215 6.20 -13.69 2.39
N ILE A 216 5.22 -13.19 3.14
CA ILE A 216 5.45 -12.51 4.42
C ILE A 216 6.22 -13.42 5.39
N GLN A 217 5.82 -14.70 5.53
CA GLN A 217 6.53 -15.63 6.39
C GLN A 217 7.96 -15.91 5.90
N GLN A 218 8.18 -16.07 4.59
CA GLN A 218 9.51 -16.28 4.02
C GLN A 218 10.44 -15.09 4.31
N ASP A 219 9.98 -13.87 4.03
CA ASP A 219 10.75 -12.65 4.26
C ASP A 219 10.98 -12.40 5.75
N ALA A 220 9.97 -12.65 6.59
CA ALA A 220 10.09 -12.51 8.04
C ALA A 220 11.07 -13.51 8.66
N LEU A 221 11.18 -14.73 8.11
CA LEU A 221 12.19 -15.71 8.53
C LEU A 221 13.60 -15.23 8.25
N VAL A 222 13.84 -14.61 7.08
CA VAL A 222 15.14 -13.99 6.76
C VAL A 222 15.40 -12.82 7.70
N CYS A 223 14.41 -11.94 7.91
CA CYS A 223 14.54 -10.83 8.85
C CYS A 223 14.90 -11.32 10.26
N ARG A 224 14.29 -12.41 10.73
CA ARG A 224 14.60 -13.03 12.02
C ARG A 224 16.05 -13.50 12.10
N GLU A 225 16.53 -14.21 11.08
CA GLU A 225 17.89 -14.78 11.03
C GLU A 225 18.97 -13.69 11.10
N PHE A 226 18.73 -12.56 10.43
CA PHE A 226 19.66 -11.42 10.41
C PHE A 226 19.34 -10.33 11.43
N ASN A 227 18.41 -10.60 12.36
CA ASN A 227 17.94 -9.67 13.39
C ASN A 227 17.54 -8.29 12.85
N LYS A 228 16.78 -8.27 11.75
CA LYS A 228 16.19 -7.06 11.14
C LYS A 228 14.75 -6.91 11.60
N SER A 229 14.42 -5.79 12.22
CA SER A 229 13.03 -5.41 12.45
C SER A 229 12.35 -5.06 11.12
N PHE A 230 11.03 -5.15 11.08
CA PHE A 230 10.28 -4.73 9.89
C PHE A 230 8.93 -4.13 10.21
N PHE A 231 8.46 -3.28 9.29
CA PHE A 231 7.08 -2.89 9.14
C PHE A 231 6.32 -4.04 8.48
N LEU A 232 5.23 -4.49 9.10
CA LEU A 232 4.28 -5.35 8.43
C LEU A 232 3.28 -4.46 7.67
N GLN A 233 3.26 -4.55 6.34
CA GLN A 233 2.38 -3.75 5.49
C GLN A 233 1.38 -4.64 4.77
N VAL A 234 0.13 -4.61 5.24
CA VAL A 234 -1.01 -5.34 4.67
C VAL A 234 -2.19 -4.38 4.64
N VAL A 235 -2.37 -3.74 3.48
CA VAL A 235 -3.26 -2.59 3.31
C VAL A 235 -4.64 -3.00 2.84
N GLY A 236 -5.70 -2.45 3.44
CA GLY A 236 -7.07 -2.64 3.02
C GLY A 236 -8.08 -2.29 4.11
N THR A 237 -9.27 -2.89 4.03
CA THR A 237 -10.29 -2.80 5.09
C THR A 237 -9.81 -3.49 6.37
N LYS A 238 -10.61 -3.45 7.43
CA LYS A 238 -10.35 -4.20 8.66
C LYS A 238 -10.23 -5.72 8.46
N ILE A 239 -10.63 -6.27 7.31
CA ILE A 239 -10.31 -7.66 6.95
C ILE A 239 -8.79 -7.83 6.78
N ALA A 240 -8.17 -6.94 6.01
CA ALA A 240 -6.72 -6.91 5.83
C ALA A 240 -6.01 -6.55 7.15
N GLY A 241 -6.59 -5.62 7.91
CA GLY A 241 -6.12 -5.24 9.25
C GLY A 241 -6.09 -6.43 10.21
N ALA A 242 -7.19 -7.17 10.36
CA ALA A 242 -7.25 -8.35 11.21
C ALA A 242 -6.24 -9.42 10.77
N PHE A 243 -6.09 -9.64 9.47
CA PHE A 243 -5.09 -10.56 8.95
C PHE A 243 -3.65 -10.12 9.31
N ALA A 244 -3.35 -8.82 9.21
CA ALA A 244 -2.08 -8.25 9.64
C ALA A 244 -1.83 -8.47 11.14
N LEU A 245 -2.86 -8.35 11.99
CA LEU A 245 -2.77 -8.61 13.43
C LEU A 245 -2.50 -10.08 13.73
N GLN A 246 -3.17 -11.00 13.04
CA GLN A 246 -2.95 -12.45 13.18
C GLN A 246 -1.51 -12.84 12.79
N LEU A 247 -0.96 -12.24 11.72
CA LEU A 247 0.45 -12.40 11.35
C LEU A 247 1.39 -11.74 12.38
N GLY A 248 1.09 -10.50 12.77
CA GLY A 248 1.85 -9.74 13.76
C GLY A 248 1.93 -10.46 15.12
N ALA A 249 0.94 -11.27 15.47
CA ALA A 249 0.92 -12.05 16.70
C ALA A 249 2.02 -13.12 16.78
N VAL A 250 2.50 -13.63 15.64
CA VAL A 250 3.46 -14.75 15.55
C VAL A 250 4.84 -14.35 15.01
N LEU A 251 4.96 -13.17 14.38
CA LEU A 251 6.20 -12.73 13.76
C LEU A 251 7.05 -11.89 14.71
N GLU A 252 8.02 -12.50 15.40
CA GLU A 252 8.83 -11.87 16.46
C GLU A 252 9.52 -10.54 16.08
N HIS A 253 9.90 -10.37 14.82
CA HIS A 253 10.60 -9.17 14.31
C HIS A 253 9.68 -8.11 13.69
N ALA A 254 8.36 -8.32 13.67
CA ALA A 254 7.35 -7.30 13.36
C ALA A 254 7.23 -6.29 14.52
N ARG A 255 8.32 -5.56 14.77
CA ARG A 255 8.50 -4.65 15.92
C ARG A 255 8.23 -3.19 15.57
N TRP A 256 8.19 -2.87 14.29
CA TRP A 256 7.87 -1.51 13.84
C TRP A 256 6.36 -1.35 13.61
N PRO A 257 5.81 -0.14 13.82
CA PRO A 257 4.38 0.14 13.67
C PRO A 257 3.78 -0.31 12.32
N SER A 258 2.96 -1.35 12.32
CA SER A 258 2.38 -1.92 11.08
C SER A 258 1.52 -0.91 10.30
N VAL A 259 1.43 -1.14 8.98
CA VAL A 259 0.72 -0.27 8.02
C VAL A 259 -0.43 -1.04 7.41
N ASN A 260 -1.67 -0.63 7.72
CA ASN A 260 -2.89 -1.33 7.27
C ASN A 260 -3.95 -0.43 6.61
N CYS A 261 -3.95 0.86 6.91
CA CYS A 261 -4.82 1.88 6.31
C CYS A 261 -6.33 1.68 6.51
N PHE A 262 -6.77 0.82 7.44
CA PHE A 262 -8.21 0.59 7.63
C PHE A 262 -8.94 1.81 8.20
N GLN A 263 -8.21 2.74 8.81
CA GLN A 263 -8.73 4.02 9.30
C GLN A 263 -9.16 4.98 8.18
N LEU A 264 -8.76 4.75 6.93
CA LEU A 264 -9.16 5.56 5.78
C LEU A 264 -10.60 5.33 5.33
N PHE A 265 -11.24 4.25 5.81
CA PHE A 265 -12.59 3.90 5.43
C PHE A 265 -13.59 4.54 6.40
N GLU A 266 -14.43 5.44 5.91
CA GLU A 266 -15.51 6.07 6.70
C GLU A 266 -16.47 5.01 7.29
N ARG A 267 -16.76 3.96 6.51
CA ARG A 267 -17.49 2.77 6.95
C ARG A 267 -16.78 1.53 6.40
N ASP A 268 -16.53 0.58 7.29
CA ASP A 268 -15.86 -0.68 6.97
C ASP A 268 -16.87 -1.82 6.80
N CYS A 269 -16.48 -2.88 6.09
CA CYS A 269 -17.24 -4.12 5.92
C CYS A 269 -17.10 -5.09 7.11
N VAL A 270 -16.49 -4.65 8.22
CA VAL A 270 -16.27 -5.42 9.45
C VAL A 270 -16.91 -4.68 10.62
N SER A 271 -17.80 -5.37 11.33
CA SER A 271 -18.51 -4.83 12.50
C SER A 271 -17.70 -4.97 13.80
N THR A 272 -16.76 -5.93 13.86
CA THR A 272 -15.84 -6.07 15.00
C THR A 272 -14.92 -4.85 15.11
N PRO A 273 -14.86 -4.19 16.29
CA PRO A 273 -13.96 -3.08 16.50
C PRO A 273 -12.49 -3.56 16.58
N LEU A 274 -11.59 -2.83 15.91
CA LEU A 274 -10.15 -2.98 16.08
C LEU A 274 -9.64 -1.79 16.91
N GLU A 275 -9.59 -1.97 18.22
CA GLU A 275 -9.25 -0.89 19.15
C GLU A 275 -7.74 -0.68 19.24
N VAL A 276 -7.32 0.58 19.17
CA VAL A 276 -5.92 1.00 19.30
C VAL A 276 -5.74 1.76 20.61
N SER A 277 -4.68 1.43 21.34
CA SER A 277 -4.32 2.11 22.58
C SER A 277 -2.80 2.06 22.78
N ASN A 278 -2.17 3.20 23.04
CA ASN A 278 -0.71 3.33 23.12
C ASN A 278 0.01 2.72 21.90
N GLY A 279 -0.51 2.99 20.69
CA GLY A 279 0.11 2.53 19.43
C GLY A 279 0.05 1.02 19.21
N LEU A 280 -0.81 0.32 19.97
CA LEU A 280 -0.95 -1.12 19.93
C LEU A 280 -2.41 -1.52 19.70
N CYS A 281 -2.65 -2.41 18.74
CA CYS A 281 -3.96 -2.98 18.45
C CYS A 281 -4.05 -4.43 18.95
N THR A 282 -5.15 -4.78 19.61
CA THR A 282 -5.37 -6.12 20.15
C THR A 282 -5.61 -7.13 19.05
N VAL A 283 -4.97 -8.30 19.13
CA VAL A 283 -5.18 -9.40 18.18
C VAL A 283 -6.52 -10.07 18.47
N PRO A 284 -7.44 -10.19 17.50
CA PRO A 284 -8.69 -10.91 17.71
C PRO A 284 -8.46 -12.39 18.04
N ASP A 285 -9.20 -12.92 19.01
CA ASP A 285 -9.01 -14.25 19.58
C ASP A 285 -10.06 -15.29 19.13
N GLY A 286 -11.14 -14.85 18.46
CA GLY A 286 -12.18 -15.71 17.91
C GLY A 286 -11.69 -16.56 16.71
N PRO A 287 -12.47 -17.58 16.30
CA PRO A 287 -12.11 -18.47 15.20
C PRO A 287 -11.85 -17.74 13.87
N GLY A 288 -10.86 -18.20 13.10
CA GLY A 288 -10.45 -17.53 11.87
C GLY A 288 -9.73 -16.22 12.14
N LEU A 289 -10.09 -15.17 11.39
CA LEU A 289 -9.59 -13.82 11.62
C LEU A 289 -10.09 -13.22 12.95
N GLY A 290 -11.10 -13.82 13.59
CA GLY A 290 -11.72 -13.32 14.81
C GLY A 290 -12.57 -12.07 14.59
N ILE A 291 -13.14 -11.92 13.40
CA ILE A 291 -13.97 -10.77 13.01
C ILE A 291 -15.31 -11.20 12.42
N GLU A 292 -16.30 -10.32 12.55
CA GLU A 292 -17.64 -10.43 11.99
C GLU A 292 -17.82 -9.42 10.85
N LEU A 293 -18.34 -9.89 9.72
CA LEU A 293 -18.60 -9.05 8.54
C LEU A 293 -19.91 -8.27 8.71
N ASP A 294 -19.95 -7.06 8.17
CA ASP A 294 -21.17 -6.26 7.99
C ASP A 294 -21.69 -6.50 6.56
N GLU A 295 -22.62 -7.45 6.42
CA GLU A 295 -23.21 -7.81 5.13
C GLU A 295 -23.95 -6.64 4.47
N GLU A 296 -24.56 -5.74 5.26
CA GLU A 296 -25.23 -4.55 4.71
C GLU A 296 -24.21 -3.58 4.11
N ALA A 297 -23.06 -3.40 4.76
CA ALA A 297 -21.97 -2.60 4.21
C ALA A 297 -21.40 -3.23 2.92
N ILE A 298 -21.24 -4.56 2.89
CA ILE A 298 -20.76 -5.28 1.69
C ILE A 298 -21.71 -5.06 0.51
N GLU A 299 -23.02 -5.22 0.73
CA GLU A 299 -24.02 -4.96 -0.32
C GLU A 299 -24.03 -3.50 -0.77
N LEU A 300 -23.93 -2.56 0.18
CA LEU A 300 -23.94 -1.12 -0.10
C LEU A 300 -22.73 -0.66 -0.91
N PHE A 301 -21.55 -1.20 -0.63
CA PHE A 301 -20.29 -0.82 -1.29
C PHE A 301 -19.94 -1.69 -2.50
N GLY A 302 -20.80 -2.66 -2.85
CA GLY A 302 -20.67 -3.45 -4.06
C GLY A 302 -20.60 -2.55 -5.30
N CYS A 303 -19.50 -2.63 -6.05
CA CYS A 303 -19.33 -1.85 -7.27
C CYS A 303 -18.64 -2.66 -8.37
N GLU A 304 -18.93 -2.28 -9.61
CA GLU A 304 -18.17 -2.78 -10.76
C GLU A 304 -16.76 -2.15 -10.75
N PRO A 305 -15.69 -2.96 -10.86
CA PRO A 305 -14.34 -2.44 -10.92
C PRO A 305 -14.18 -1.43 -12.07
N LYS A 306 -13.73 -0.21 -11.75
CA LYS A 306 -13.37 0.78 -12.76
C LYS A 306 -12.01 0.44 -13.38
N GLU A 307 -11.87 0.62 -14.69
CA GLU A 307 -10.58 0.47 -15.37
C GLU A 307 -9.59 1.53 -14.88
N LYS A 308 -8.33 1.11 -14.70
CA LYS A 308 -7.21 2.01 -14.36
C LYS A 308 -6.56 2.54 -15.65
N PRO A 309 -6.02 3.77 -15.67
CA PRO A 309 -6.09 4.76 -14.61
C PRO A 309 -7.54 5.24 -14.38
N TYR A 310 -7.89 5.50 -13.12
CA TYR A 310 -9.23 5.95 -12.80
C TYR A 310 -9.51 7.28 -13.52
N PRO A 311 -10.73 7.49 -14.08
CA PRO A 311 -11.05 8.74 -14.73
C PRO A 311 -11.07 9.86 -13.70
N HIS A 312 -10.30 10.92 -13.98
CA HIS A 312 -10.26 12.14 -13.16
C HIS A 312 -10.69 13.35 -13.99
N PRO A 313 -11.90 13.37 -14.58
CA PRO A 313 -12.30 14.34 -15.60
C PRO A 313 -12.18 15.80 -15.14
N ASP A 314 -12.39 16.05 -13.85
CA ASP A 314 -12.44 17.38 -13.25
C ASP A 314 -11.18 17.79 -12.45
N LEU A 315 -10.09 17.03 -12.58
CA LEU A 315 -8.87 17.26 -11.79
C LEU A 315 -7.84 18.09 -12.56
N VAL A 316 -7.60 19.34 -12.21
CA VAL A 316 -6.38 20.03 -12.64
C VAL A 316 -5.52 20.26 -11.41
N ILE A 317 -4.25 19.90 -11.48
CA ILE A 317 -3.28 20.07 -10.40
C ILE A 317 -2.33 21.20 -10.79
N ALA A 318 -2.13 22.16 -9.90
CA ALA A 318 -1.18 23.25 -10.05
C ALA A 318 -0.03 23.08 -9.05
N LEU A 319 1.20 23.04 -9.55
CA LEU A 319 2.41 23.18 -8.74
C LEU A 319 2.84 24.65 -8.77
N ARG A 320 2.72 25.33 -7.64
CA ARG A 320 3.12 26.73 -7.46
C ARG A 320 4.59 26.78 -7.08
N TRP A 321 5.41 27.39 -7.94
CA TRP A 321 6.84 27.47 -7.73
C TRP A 321 7.22 28.75 -6.98
N PRO A 322 8.29 28.73 -6.17
CA PRO A 322 8.78 29.90 -5.42
C PRO A 322 9.19 31.08 -6.32
N SER A 323 9.50 30.81 -7.59
CA SER A 323 9.82 31.82 -8.60
C SER A 323 8.60 32.64 -9.06
N GLY A 324 7.40 32.29 -8.62
CA GLY A 324 6.12 32.86 -9.08
C GLY A 324 5.53 32.16 -10.31
N THR A 325 6.25 31.20 -10.90
CA THR A 325 5.73 30.39 -12.01
C THR A 325 4.80 29.28 -11.52
N THR A 326 3.95 28.76 -12.39
CA THR A 326 3.07 27.62 -12.09
C THR A 326 3.22 26.53 -13.15
N THR A 327 3.17 25.26 -12.76
CA THR A 327 3.06 24.14 -13.70
C THR A 327 1.79 23.34 -13.44
N TYR A 328 1.01 23.11 -14.49
CA TYR A 328 -0.26 22.43 -14.42
C TYR A 328 -0.18 20.99 -14.98
N TYR A 329 -0.90 20.08 -14.34
CA TYR A 329 -1.00 18.66 -14.68
C TYR A 329 -2.46 18.18 -14.64
N ALA A 330 -2.78 17.15 -15.41
CA ALA A 330 -4.10 16.53 -15.44
C ALA A 330 -4.31 15.46 -14.35
N HIS A 331 -3.22 14.88 -13.85
CA HIS A 331 -3.22 13.86 -12.79
C HIS A 331 -1.81 13.63 -12.23
N CYS A 332 -1.73 12.96 -11.08
CA CYS A 332 -0.47 12.78 -10.34
C CYS A 332 0.62 12.02 -11.13
N GLN A 333 0.25 10.99 -11.90
CA GLN A 333 1.22 10.18 -12.63
C GLN A 333 2.13 11.02 -13.57
N GLN A 334 1.64 12.12 -14.15
CA GLN A 334 2.45 12.97 -15.03
C GLN A 334 3.64 13.59 -14.27
N PHE A 335 3.40 14.25 -13.15
CA PHE A 335 4.47 14.88 -12.39
C PHE A 335 5.32 13.86 -11.60
N TRP A 336 4.75 12.70 -11.25
CA TRP A 336 5.55 11.57 -10.72
C TRP A 336 6.62 11.16 -11.71
N GLU A 337 6.24 10.96 -12.97
CA GLU A 337 7.17 10.59 -14.02
C GLU A 337 8.21 11.68 -14.30
N ASP A 338 7.80 12.95 -14.29
CA ASP A 338 8.74 14.06 -14.49
C ASP A 338 9.78 14.13 -13.36
N TRP A 339 9.38 13.90 -12.11
CA TRP A 339 10.30 13.83 -10.99
C TRP A 339 11.24 12.63 -11.07
N GLN A 340 10.70 11.43 -11.31
CA GLN A 340 11.50 10.21 -11.42
C GLN A 340 12.50 10.25 -12.60
N ARG A 341 12.18 11.02 -13.66
CA ARG A 341 13.09 11.27 -14.78
C ARG A 341 14.06 12.44 -14.54
N GLY A 342 14.05 13.05 -13.35
CA GLY A 342 14.92 14.18 -13.00
C GLY A 342 14.65 15.46 -13.79
N ARG A 343 13.41 15.67 -14.27
CA ARG A 343 13.03 16.86 -15.05
C ARG A 343 12.67 18.05 -14.18
N LEU A 344 12.49 17.84 -12.88
CA LEU A 344 12.05 18.85 -11.93
C LEU A 344 13.12 19.09 -10.85
N PRO A 345 13.19 20.32 -10.27
CA PRO A 345 14.11 20.64 -9.19
C PRO A 345 13.99 19.70 -7.98
N PHE A 346 15.09 19.42 -7.30
CA PHE A 346 15.09 18.57 -6.12
C PHE A 346 14.50 19.28 -4.88
N PHE A 347 13.40 18.77 -4.32
CA PHE A 347 12.73 19.24 -3.08
C PHE A 347 12.83 20.76 -2.82
N PRO A 348 12.26 21.59 -3.72
CA PRO A 348 12.33 23.05 -3.60
C PRO A 348 11.59 23.58 -2.37
N ARG A 349 12.12 24.64 -1.75
CA ARG A 349 11.45 25.35 -0.63
C ARG A 349 10.41 26.32 -1.12
N GLY A 350 9.26 26.37 -0.47
CA GLY A 350 8.12 27.21 -0.85
C GLY A 350 7.29 26.68 -2.02
N ILE A 351 7.52 25.45 -2.48
CA ILE A 351 6.63 24.81 -3.47
C ILE A 351 5.33 24.40 -2.79
N ASN A 352 4.24 24.51 -3.52
CA ASN A 352 2.91 24.13 -3.05
C ASN A 352 2.13 23.41 -4.14
N LEU A 353 1.40 22.36 -3.78
CA LEU A 353 0.45 21.69 -4.67
C LEU A 353 -0.96 22.20 -4.39
N GLU A 354 -1.70 22.50 -5.45
CA GLU A 354 -3.08 22.94 -5.38
C GLU A 354 -3.95 22.16 -6.37
N HIS A 355 -5.20 21.90 -6.00
CA HIS A 355 -6.22 21.43 -6.93
C HIS A 355 -7.02 22.61 -7.46
N ILE A 356 -7.09 22.74 -8.78
CA ILE A 356 -7.88 23.75 -9.48
C ILE A 356 -9.24 23.14 -9.81
N SER A 357 -10.25 23.53 -9.02
CA SER A 357 -11.63 23.11 -9.22
C SER A 357 -12.15 23.46 -10.61
N ASN A 358 -12.89 22.55 -11.22
CA ASN A 358 -13.63 22.82 -12.45
C ASN A 358 -14.75 23.84 -12.16
N ASP A 359 -14.58 25.07 -12.64
CA ASP A 359 -15.54 26.16 -12.49
C ASP A 359 -16.53 26.25 -13.67
N GLY A 360 -16.43 25.35 -14.64
CA GLY A 360 -17.24 25.32 -15.85
C GLY A 360 -16.87 26.38 -16.90
N SER A 361 -15.77 27.13 -16.70
CA SER A 361 -15.33 28.16 -17.63
C SER A 361 -14.68 27.57 -18.90
N ALA A 362 -14.69 28.36 -19.97
CA ALA A 362 -13.97 28.01 -21.21
C ALA A 362 -12.45 27.95 -20.98
N ASP A 363 -11.92 28.79 -20.10
CA ASP A 363 -10.49 28.85 -19.77
C ASP A 363 -10.04 27.61 -19.01
N TRP A 364 -10.84 27.14 -18.05
CA TRP A 364 -10.57 25.87 -17.37
C TRP A 364 -10.62 24.71 -18.35
N ALA A 365 -11.62 24.67 -19.25
CA ALA A 365 -11.74 23.63 -20.25
C ALA A 365 -10.55 23.62 -21.24
N ASP A 366 -10.07 24.79 -21.67
CA ASP A 366 -8.85 24.92 -22.49
C ASP A 366 -7.62 24.40 -21.74
N LEU A 367 -7.39 24.88 -20.51
CA LEU A 367 -6.29 24.43 -19.66
C LEU A 367 -6.33 22.91 -19.49
N ARG A 368 -7.52 22.36 -19.18
CA ARG A 368 -7.74 20.93 -19.01
C ARG A 368 -7.37 20.15 -20.26
N SER A 369 -7.80 20.60 -21.44
CA SER A 369 -7.45 19.96 -22.71
C SER A 369 -5.93 19.94 -22.92
N ARG A 370 -5.24 21.04 -22.61
CA ARG A 370 -3.79 21.15 -22.78
C ARG A 370 -3.03 20.28 -21.78
N VAL A 371 -3.44 20.24 -20.50
CA VAL A 371 -2.75 19.41 -19.50
C VAL A 371 -2.94 17.91 -19.72
N LEU A 372 -3.97 17.49 -20.45
CA LEU A 372 -4.14 16.11 -20.88
C LEU A 372 -3.10 15.69 -21.92
N GLU A 373 -2.59 16.62 -22.73
CA GLU A 373 -1.52 16.36 -23.70
C GLU A 373 -0.13 16.36 -23.04
N GLY A 374 0.06 17.15 -21.98
CA GLY A 374 1.30 17.20 -21.20
C GLY A 374 1.34 18.38 -20.24
N ALA A 375 2.40 18.50 -19.46
CA ALA A 375 2.55 19.58 -18.47
C ALA A 375 2.48 20.97 -19.13
N VAL A 376 1.72 21.89 -18.53
CA VAL A 376 1.61 23.29 -18.99
C VAL A 376 2.35 24.20 -18.01
N HIS A 377 3.39 24.89 -18.48
CA HIS A 377 4.12 25.87 -17.67
C HIS A 377 3.61 27.29 -17.95
N SER A 378 3.34 28.06 -16.89
CA SER A 378 2.94 29.47 -16.99
C SER A 378 3.83 30.37 -16.14
N SER A 379 4.28 31.49 -16.73
CA SER A 379 5.02 32.56 -16.04
C SER A 379 4.12 33.62 -15.42
N GLU A 380 2.91 33.76 -15.93
CA GLU A 380 1.86 34.64 -15.42
C GLU A 380 0.74 33.71 -14.98
N ALA A 381 0.62 33.43 -13.68
CA ALA A 381 -0.46 32.58 -13.18
C ALA A 381 -1.81 33.24 -13.55
N PRO A 382 -2.62 32.67 -14.46
CA PRO A 382 -3.89 33.29 -14.86
C PRO A 382 -5.01 32.99 -13.85
N PHE A 383 -4.73 32.08 -12.89
CA PHE A 383 -5.65 31.49 -11.93
C PHE A 383 -4.92 31.24 -10.61
#